data_AF-A0A2E7F278-F1
#
_entry.id   AF-A0A2E7F278-F1
#
_cell.length_a   1.000
_cell.length_b   1.000
_cell.length_c   1.000
_cell.angle_alpha   90.00
_cell.angle_beta   90.00
_cell.angle_gamma   90.00
#
_symmetry.space_group_name_H-M   'P 1'
#
loop_
_entity.id
_entity.type
_entity.pdbx_description
1 polymer ?
#
loop_
_entity_poly.entity_id
_entity_poly.type
_entity_poly.pdbx_seq_one_letter_code
_entity_poly.pdbx_strand_id
1 'polypeptide(L)'
;MSITNSQGGTGQRRGLSLLGDLLGTLPGYEGIELDAIEHLPSEADRARYSAKIALMMQQFPEQGRKPTGRQRRRALLDILETFASQAPVSVAVPPIVWKYLHLAGAKICARDADWDSAKGPLIAASNDHLRRVLGWNAARTNIAKLAEYGFAVPYCLAGNGKRYLGGDGDGGTEDASGWSLGPLLLLETYISQLAEREDGLRRQHVEFPRRIKRATSAAYRIVRAFEQESWAPATRKKLEAIADARRLYGRRILSA
;
A
#
# COMPACT_ATOMS: atom_id res chain seq x y z
N MET A 1 12.35 -65.57 43.19
CA MET A 1 11.22 -64.67 42.87
C MET A 1 11.78 -63.33 42.45
N SER A 2 11.25 -62.81 41.33
CA SER A 2 11.39 -61.46 40.77
C SER A 2 12.78 -60.94 40.43
N ILE A 3 13.08 -61.10 39.14
CA ILE A 3 14.00 -60.32 38.32
C ILE A 3 13.41 -58.92 38.14
N THR A 4 14.17 -57.86 38.48
CA THR A 4 13.89 -56.47 38.08
C THR A 4 14.92 -56.00 37.07
N ASN A 5 14.50 -56.07 35.80
CA ASN A 5 14.64 -55.09 34.70
C ASN A 5 15.64 -53.94 34.91
N SER A 6 16.77 -53.96 34.20
CA SER A 6 16.96 -53.51 32.80
C SER A 6 17.48 -52.08 32.73
N GLN A 7 18.81 -51.96 32.71
CA GLN A 7 19.50 -50.83 32.10
C GLN A 7 19.37 -50.95 30.57
N GLY A 8 19.01 -49.86 29.91
CA GLY A 8 19.04 -49.78 28.47
C GLY A 8 18.57 -48.43 27.94
N GLY A 9 19.45 -47.75 27.22
CA GLY A 9 19.03 -46.80 26.17
C GLY A 9 19.34 -45.34 26.44
N THR A 10 20.60 -44.96 26.27
CA THR A 10 21.03 -43.60 25.91
C THR A 10 20.44 -43.24 24.54
N GLY A 11 19.25 -42.65 24.53
CA GLY A 11 18.64 -42.05 23.34
C GLY A 11 18.63 -40.54 23.46
N GLN A 12 19.62 -39.86 22.89
CA GLN A 12 19.58 -38.42 22.63
C GLN A 12 18.37 -38.11 21.72
N ARG A 13 17.22 -37.78 22.32
CA ARG A 13 16.23 -36.96 21.64
C ARG A 13 16.75 -35.53 21.66
N ARG A 14 17.34 -35.09 20.55
CA ARG A 14 17.49 -33.67 20.22
C ARG A 14 16.10 -33.04 20.37
N GLY A 15 15.89 -32.35 21.49
CA GLY A 15 14.64 -31.68 21.79
C GLY A 15 14.38 -30.63 20.74
N LEU A 16 13.39 -30.88 19.90
CA LEU A 16 12.74 -29.86 19.08
C LEU A 16 12.30 -28.77 20.06
N SER A 17 12.91 -27.59 19.95
CA SER A 17 12.38 -26.38 20.58
C SER A 17 10.91 -26.28 20.22
N LEU A 18 10.03 -26.26 21.22
CA LEU A 18 8.60 -26.04 20.97
C LEU A 18 8.48 -24.68 20.29
N LEU A 19 7.67 -24.58 19.23
CA LEU A 19 7.44 -23.33 18.48
C LEU A 19 7.13 -22.13 19.41
N GLY A 20 6.54 -22.39 20.58
CA GLY A 20 6.30 -21.38 21.63
C GLY A 20 7.57 -20.77 22.23
N ASP A 21 8.67 -21.52 22.36
CA ASP A 21 9.94 -21.03 22.90
C ASP A 21 10.67 -20.10 21.92
N LEU A 22 10.41 -20.25 20.61
CA LEU A 22 10.91 -19.35 19.56
C LEU A 22 10.08 -18.06 19.44
N LEU A 23 8.83 -18.07 19.91
CA LEU A 23 7.95 -16.90 19.86
C LEU A 23 8.16 -15.98 21.08
N GLY A 24 8.60 -16.52 22.22
CA GLY A 24 8.88 -15.76 23.45
C GLY A 24 10.07 -14.80 23.37
N THR A 25 10.87 -14.85 22.31
CA THR A 25 12.00 -13.93 22.05
C THR A 25 11.66 -12.81 21.07
N LEU A 26 10.40 -12.68 20.65
CA LEU A 26 9.97 -11.52 19.88
C LEU A 26 9.90 -10.32 20.83
N PRO A 27 10.72 -9.27 20.63
CA PRO A 27 10.66 -8.08 21.48
C PRO A 27 9.24 -7.52 21.45
N GLY A 28 8.71 -7.08 22.60
CA GLY A 28 7.46 -6.31 22.61
C GLY A 28 7.62 -5.07 21.73
N TYR A 29 6.76 -4.92 20.73
CA TYR A 29 6.88 -3.90 19.69
C TYR A 29 5.99 -2.69 20.02
N GLU A 30 6.41 -1.84 20.96
CA GLU A 30 5.97 -0.44 20.98
C GLU A 30 6.91 0.38 20.08
N GLY A 31 6.38 1.02 19.03
CA GLY A 31 7.10 2.05 18.27
C GLY A 31 7.82 1.62 16.99
N ILE A 32 7.47 0.48 16.37
CA ILE A 32 7.99 0.13 15.05
C ILE A 32 6.96 0.48 13.98
N GLU A 33 7.31 1.47 13.16
CA GLU A 33 6.51 1.90 12.03
C GLU A 33 6.88 1.10 10.78
N LEU A 34 5.91 0.93 9.88
CA LEU A 34 6.17 0.45 8.54
C LEU A 34 6.35 1.68 7.64
N ASP A 35 7.58 1.93 7.25
CA ASP A 35 8.04 3.19 6.66
C ASP A 35 8.30 3.11 5.15
N ALA A 36 8.12 1.93 4.54
CA ALA A 36 8.28 1.74 3.11
C ALA A 36 7.43 0.57 2.58
N ILE A 37 7.12 0.65 1.28
CA ILE A 37 6.52 -0.46 0.54
C ILE A 37 7.64 -1.45 0.17
N GLU A 38 7.46 -2.71 0.56
CA GLU A 38 8.42 -3.80 0.29
C GLU A 38 8.02 -4.60 -0.96
N HIS A 39 9.01 -4.99 -1.78
CA HIS A 39 8.82 -6.00 -2.84
C HIS A 39 9.32 -7.35 -2.33
N LEU A 40 8.41 -8.33 -2.26
CA LEU A 40 8.56 -9.61 -1.58
C LEU A 40 8.35 -10.75 -2.59
N PRO A 41 9.33 -11.01 -3.49
CA PRO A 41 9.18 -12.01 -4.55
C PRO A 41 9.20 -13.44 -4.02
N SER A 42 9.90 -13.72 -2.90
CA SER A 42 10.00 -15.05 -2.33
C SER A 42 8.87 -15.38 -1.35
N GLU A 43 8.49 -16.66 -1.25
CA GLU A 43 7.51 -17.11 -0.26
C GLU A 43 8.01 -16.97 1.17
N ALA A 44 9.30 -17.20 1.40
CA ALA A 44 9.91 -17.09 2.72
C ALA A 44 9.88 -15.63 3.24
N ASP A 45 10.16 -14.67 2.37
CA ASP A 45 10.10 -13.24 2.73
C ASP A 45 8.66 -12.81 2.98
N ARG A 46 7.70 -13.26 2.16
CA ARG A 46 6.28 -13.03 2.41
C ARG A 46 5.81 -13.62 3.75
N ALA A 47 6.29 -14.80 4.13
CA ALA A 47 5.95 -15.41 5.42
C ALA A 47 6.50 -14.61 6.61
N ARG A 48 7.78 -14.20 6.54
CA ARG A 48 8.41 -13.34 7.56
C ARG A 48 7.70 -11.99 7.67
N TYR A 49 7.41 -11.36 6.54
CA TYR A 49 6.66 -10.12 6.48
C TYR A 49 5.26 -10.29 7.07
N SER A 50 4.54 -11.36 6.71
CA SER A 50 3.21 -11.65 7.28
C SER A 50 3.25 -11.81 8.80
N ALA A 51 4.27 -12.46 9.35
CA ALA A 51 4.46 -12.56 10.80
C ALA A 51 4.72 -11.20 11.45
N LYS A 52 5.59 -10.36 10.85
CA LYS A 52 5.85 -8.98 11.29
C LYS A 52 4.55 -8.16 11.30
N ILE A 53 3.77 -8.20 10.22
CA ILE A 53 2.49 -7.50 10.11
C ILE A 53 1.50 -8.01 11.15
N ALA A 54 1.37 -9.32 11.33
CA ALA A 54 0.46 -9.90 12.31
C ALA A 54 0.78 -9.42 13.74
N LEU A 55 2.06 -9.27 14.09
CA LEU A 55 2.49 -8.70 15.37
C LEU A 55 2.15 -7.21 15.46
N MET A 56 2.53 -6.41 14.45
CA MET A 56 2.27 -4.97 14.43
C MET A 56 0.77 -4.63 14.49
N MET A 57 -0.07 -5.45 13.86
CA MET A 57 -1.51 -5.27 13.87
C MET A 57 -2.16 -5.46 15.25
N GLN A 58 -1.47 -6.07 16.23
CA GLN A 58 -1.96 -6.20 17.60
C GLN A 58 -2.09 -4.85 18.33
N GLN A 59 -1.46 -3.78 17.82
CA GLN A 59 -1.61 -2.43 18.36
C GLN A 59 -3.00 -1.81 18.08
N PHE A 60 -3.76 -2.39 17.15
CA PHE A 60 -5.13 -1.97 16.87
C PHE A 60 -6.12 -2.72 17.77
N PRO A 61 -7.28 -2.14 18.10
CA PRO A 61 -8.28 -2.85 18.88
C PRO A 61 -8.82 -4.06 18.12
N GLU A 62 -9.21 -5.13 18.83
CA GLU A 62 -9.79 -6.32 18.20
C GLU A 62 -11.06 -5.98 17.39
N GLN A 63 -11.93 -5.17 17.99
CA GLN A 63 -13.10 -4.58 17.34
C GLN A 63 -12.82 -3.11 17.04
N GLY A 64 -12.77 -2.77 15.76
CA GLY A 64 -12.45 -1.41 15.35
C GLY A 64 -13.59 -0.42 15.57
N ARG A 65 -13.23 0.85 15.79
CA ARG A 65 -14.21 1.92 16.02
C ARG A 65 -14.73 2.43 14.68
N LYS A 66 -16.02 2.25 14.42
CA LYS A 66 -16.68 2.68 13.16
C LYS A 66 -16.38 4.14 12.74
N PRO A 67 -16.42 5.16 13.62
CA PRO A 67 -16.15 6.55 13.22
C PRO A 67 -14.70 6.74 12.76
N THR A 68 -13.75 6.23 13.54
CA THR A 68 -12.31 6.29 13.25
C THR A 68 -11.98 5.53 11.96
N GLY A 69 -12.47 4.31 11.85
CA GLY A 69 -12.26 3.48 10.66
C GLY A 69 -12.88 4.09 9.40
N ARG A 70 -14.05 4.72 9.47
CA ARG A 70 -14.64 5.47 8.34
C ARG A 70 -13.75 6.62 7.89
N GLN A 71 -13.24 7.42 8.83
CA GLN A 71 -12.36 8.54 8.51
C GLN A 71 -11.08 8.05 7.83
N ARG A 72 -10.42 7.05 8.41
CA ARG A 72 -9.20 6.45 7.86
C ARG A 72 -9.44 5.83 6.49
N ARG A 73 -10.53 5.07 6.34
CA ARG A 73 -10.96 4.49 5.06
C ARG A 73 -11.07 5.56 3.98
N ARG A 74 -11.77 6.66 4.26
CA ARG A 74 -11.95 7.74 3.29
C ARG A 74 -10.61 8.35 2.88
N ALA A 75 -9.78 8.71 3.86
CA ALA A 75 -8.47 9.30 3.59
C ALA A 75 -7.58 8.39 2.72
N LEU A 76 -7.48 7.11 3.06
CA LEU A 76 -6.69 6.15 2.29
C LEU A 76 -7.30 5.87 0.92
N LEU A 77 -8.62 5.72 0.80
CA LEU A 77 -9.25 5.44 -0.49
C LEU A 77 -9.13 6.62 -1.47
N ASP A 78 -9.20 7.87 -1.00
CA ASP A 78 -9.00 9.07 -1.82
C ASP A 78 -7.56 9.09 -2.42
N ILE A 79 -6.56 8.73 -1.61
CA ILE A 79 -5.17 8.60 -2.08
C ILE A 79 -5.04 7.43 -3.07
N LEU A 80 -5.60 6.27 -2.74
CA LEU A 80 -5.53 5.08 -3.59
C LEU A 80 -6.27 5.26 -4.92
N GLU A 81 -7.35 6.03 -4.96
CA GLU A 81 -8.04 6.40 -6.20
C GLU A 81 -7.12 7.23 -7.11
N THR A 82 -6.41 8.19 -6.51
CA THR A 82 -5.42 9.00 -7.21
C THR A 82 -4.31 8.12 -7.78
N PHE A 83 -3.74 7.21 -6.98
CA PHE A 83 -2.69 6.28 -7.42
C PHE A 83 -3.16 5.24 -8.43
N ALA A 84 -4.41 4.78 -8.35
CA ALA A 84 -5.00 3.88 -9.33
C ALA A 84 -5.14 4.54 -10.71
N SER A 85 -5.40 5.84 -10.74
CA SER A 85 -5.49 6.64 -11.96
C SER A 85 -4.12 7.07 -12.48
N GLN A 86 -3.24 7.48 -11.57
CA GLN A 86 -1.89 8.00 -11.82
C GLN A 86 -0.93 7.38 -10.82
N ALA A 87 -0.30 6.28 -11.22
CA ALA A 87 0.62 5.57 -10.34
C ALA A 87 1.80 6.47 -9.94
N PRO A 88 2.20 6.45 -8.66
CA PRO A 88 3.42 7.11 -8.18
C PRO A 88 4.63 6.74 -9.03
N VAL A 89 5.47 7.72 -9.34
CA VAL A 89 6.72 7.47 -10.10
C VAL A 89 7.91 7.20 -9.19
N SER A 90 7.85 7.60 -7.92
CA SER A 90 8.96 7.44 -6.97
C SER A 90 9.06 6.05 -6.33
N VAL A 91 8.10 5.16 -6.58
CA VAL A 91 8.13 3.77 -6.08
C VAL A 91 7.95 2.77 -7.22
N ALA A 92 8.63 1.63 -7.11
CA ALA A 92 8.63 0.58 -8.12
C ALA A 92 7.40 -0.36 -8.02
N VAL A 93 6.21 0.21 -7.80
CA VAL A 93 4.95 -0.54 -7.73
C VAL A 93 4.20 -0.40 -9.05
N PRO A 94 3.88 -1.50 -9.75
CA PRO A 94 3.19 -1.43 -11.04
C PRO A 94 1.81 -0.77 -10.93
N PRO A 95 1.38 0.04 -11.91
CA PRO A 95 0.09 0.73 -11.90
C PRO A 95 -1.12 -0.17 -11.64
N ILE A 96 -1.05 -1.43 -12.10
CA ILE A 96 -2.14 -2.39 -11.93
C ILE A 96 -2.35 -2.79 -10.46
N VAL A 97 -1.29 -2.78 -9.64
CA VAL A 97 -1.35 -3.12 -8.21
C VAL A 97 -2.17 -2.05 -7.47
N TRP A 98 -1.93 -0.77 -7.74
CA TRP A 98 -2.71 0.34 -7.21
C TRP A 98 -4.18 0.26 -7.57
N LYS A 99 -4.49 -0.09 -8.83
CA LYS A 99 -5.88 -0.33 -9.27
C LYS A 99 -6.54 -1.48 -8.50
N TYR A 100 -5.84 -2.58 -8.31
CA TYR A 100 -6.36 -3.72 -7.54
C TYR A 100 -6.60 -3.33 -6.08
N LEU A 101 -5.67 -2.61 -5.48
CA LEU A 101 -5.74 -2.16 -4.10
C LEU A 101 -6.94 -1.23 -3.87
N HIS A 102 -7.10 -0.21 -4.72
CA HIS A 102 -8.24 0.70 -4.66
C HIS A 102 -9.57 -0.04 -4.85
N LEU A 103 -9.68 -0.90 -5.86
CA LEU A 103 -10.91 -1.65 -6.14
C LEU A 103 -11.29 -2.59 -4.98
N ALA A 104 -10.32 -3.33 -4.43
CA ALA A 104 -10.55 -4.22 -3.31
C ALA A 104 -10.95 -3.44 -2.05
N GLY A 105 -10.23 -2.36 -1.72
CA GLY A 105 -10.54 -1.52 -0.57
C GLY A 105 -11.90 -0.83 -0.68
N ALA A 106 -12.25 -0.32 -1.86
CA ALA A 106 -13.50 0.42 -2.06
C ALA A 106 -14.73 -0.49 -2.08
N LYS A 107 -14.65 -1.65 -2.76
CA LYS A 107 -15.82 -2.49 -3.08
C LYS A 107 -15.95 -3.77 -2.26
N ILE A 108 -14.85 -4.31 -1.72
CA ILE A 108 -14.88 -5.55 -0.92
C ILE A 108 -14.70 -5.23 0.56
N CYS A 109 -13.67 -4.46 0.90
CA CYS A 109 -13.33 -4.13 2.29
C CYS A 109 -14.20 -2.97 2.83
N ALA A 110 -15.51 -3.02 2.61
CA ALA A 110 -16.39 -1.86 2.82
C ALA A 110 -16.85 -1.64 4.28
N ARG A 111 -16.53 -2.55 5.21
CA ARG A 111 -16.89 -2.40 6.62
C ARG A 111 -16.00 -1.35 7.28
N ASP A 112 -16.56 -0.20 7.64
CA ASP A 112 -15.81 0.92 8.23
C ASP A 112 -15.04 0.50 9.49
N ALA A 113 -15.60 -0.36 10.35
CA ALA A 113 -14.94 -0.83 11.57
C ALA A 113 -13.62 -1.56 11.29
N ASP A 114 -13.52 -2.29 10.18
CA ASP A 114 -12.35 -3.12 9.88
C ASP A 114 -11.09 -2.27 9.62
N TRP A 115 -11.28 -1.01 9.19
CA TRP A 115 -10.21 -0.03 8.97
C TRP A 115 -9.63 0.57 10.26
N ASP A 116 -10.13 0.19 11.43
CA ASP A 116 -9.56 0.52 12.74
C ASP A 116 -9.43 -0.72 13.62
N SER A 117 -9.28 -1.92 13.04
CA SER A 117 -9.25 -3.19 13.78
C SER A 117 -7.96 -3.96 13.58
N ALA A 118 -7.62 -4.85 14.52
CA ALA A 118 -6.46 -5.74 14.46
C ALA A 118 -6.50 -6.71 13.26
N LYS A 119 -7.68 -7.07 12.75
CA LYS A 119 -7.80 -7.87 11.52
C LYS A 119 -7.54 -7.05 10.25
N GLY A 120 -7.69 -5.72 10.31
CA GLY A 120 -7.61 -4.82 9.17
C GLY A 120 -8.73 -5.03 8.12
N PRO A 121 -8.73 -4.25 7.03
CA PRO A 121 -9.72 -4.39 5.96
C PRO A 121 -9.53 -5.73 5.23
N LEU A 122 -10.55 -6.60 5.22
CA LEU A 122 -10.42 -7.96 4.72
C LEU A 122 -10.98 -8.16 3.30
N ILE A 123 -10.17 -8.77 2.42
CA ILE A 123 -10.63 -9.38 1.17
C ILE A 123 -11.13 -10.79 1.49
N ALA A 124 -12.37 -10.86 1.95
CA ALA A 124 -13.01 -12.08 2.46
C ALA A 124 -14.23 -12.49 1.61
N ALA A 125 -14.05 -12.61 0.30
CA ALA A 125 -15.10 -12.97 -0.67
C ALA A 125 -14.71 -14.16 -1.57
N SER A 126 -15.70 -14.84 -2.15
CA SER A 126 -15.45 -15.94 -3.11
C SER A 126 -14.82 -15.43 -4.42
N ASN A 127 -14.12 -16.31 -5.16
CA ASN A 127 -13.54 -15.94 -6.46
C ASN A 127 -14.60 -15.43 -7.44
N ASP A 128 -15.78 -16.06 -7.47
CA ASP A 128 -16.87 -15.64 -8.33
C ASP A 128 -17.41 -14.26 -7.97
N HIS A 129 -17.47 -13.95 -6.67
CA HIS A 129 -17.86 -12.62 -6.21
C HIS A 129 -16.80 -11.57 -6.61
N LEU A 130 -15.52 -11.85 -6.42
CA LEU A 130 -14.42 -10.97 -6.85
C LEU A 130 -14.43 -10.76 -8.38
N ARG A 131 -14.71 -11.81 -9.16
CA ARG A 131 -14.87 -11.70 -10.61
C ARG A 131 -16.04 -10.79 -10.97
N ARG A 132 -17.21 -10.97 -10.35
CA ARG A 132 -18.42 -10.18 -10.64
C ARG A 132 -18.27 -8.71 -10.25
N VAL A 133 -17.72 -8.42 -9.07
CA VAL A 133 -17.68 -7.07 -8.50
C VAL A 133 -16.45 -6.27 -8.94
N LEU A 134 -15.29 -6.94 -9.06
CA LEU A 134 -14.01 -6.30 -9.40
C LEU A 134 -13.56 -6.58 -10.83
N GLY A 135 -14.19 -7.50 -11.55
CA GLY A 135 -13.71 -7.96 -12.86
C GLY A 135 -12.46 -8.86 -12.78
N TRP A 136 -12.11 -9.37 -11.59
CA TRP A 136 -10.90 -10.17 -11.39
C TRP A 136 -11.10 -11.61 -11.87
N ASN A 137 -10.78 -11.86 -13.13
CA ASN A 137 -10.83 -13.21 -13.71
C ASN A 137 -9.84 -14.18 -13.05
N ALA A 138 -8.71 -13.68 -12.53
CA ALA A 138 -7.68 -14.46 -11.83
C ALA A 138 -7.47 -13.93 -10.40
N ALA A 139 -8.51 -14.00 -9.56
CA ALA A 139 -8.50 -13.40 -8.22
C ALA A 139 -7.32 -13.86 -7.33
N ARG A 140 -6.92 -15.14 -7.39
CA ARG A 140 -5.77 -15.66 -6.64
C ARG A 140 -4.46 -14.99 -7.07
N THR A 141 -4.23 -14.87 -8.37
CA THR A 141 -3.05 -14.21 -8.94
C THR A 141 -3.01 -12.72 -8.58
N ASN A 142 -4.15 -12.03 -8.64
CA ASN A 142 -4.22 -10.61 -8.31
C ASN A 142 -3.90 -10.37 -6.83
N ILE A 143 -4.40 -11.24 -5.93
CA ILE A 143 -4.10 -11.17 -4.50
C ILE A 143 -2.65 -11.54 -4.21
N ALA A 144 -2.12 -12.57 -4.87
CA ALA A 144 -0.70 -12.92 -4.76
C ALA A 144 0.18 -11.74 -5.16
N LYS A 145 -0.21 -10.99 -6.20
CA LYS A 145 0.49 -9.76 -6.60
C LYS A 145 0.38 -8.66 -5.56
N LEU A 146 -0.77 -8.47 -4.92
CA LEU A 146 -0.89 -7.54 -3.79
C LEU A 146 0.05 -7.94 -2.64
N ALA A 147 0.15 -9.23 -2.33
CA ALA A 147 1.05 -9.75 -1.31
C ALA A 147 2.54 -9.63 -1.69
N GLU A 148 2.87 -9.80 -2.98
CA GLU A 148 4.21 -9.60 -3.53
C GLU A 148 4.68 -8.15 -3.33
N TYR A 149 3.78 -7.17 -3.33
CA TYR A 149 4.10 -5.77 -3.05
C TYR A 149 3.77 -5.35 -1.61
N GLY A 150 3.66 -6.31 -0.67
CA GLY A 150 3.49 -6.04 0.76
C GLY A 150 2.12 -5.48 1.16
N PHE A 151 1.15 -5.37 0.25
CA PHE A 151 -0.15 -4.76 0.55
C PHE A 151 -1.18 -5.72 1.14
N ALA A 152 -0.96 -7.03 1.01
CA ALA A 152 -1.89 -8.04 1.48
C ALA A 152 -1.18 -9.18 2.22
N VAL A 153 -1.70 -9.55 3.39
CA VAL A 153 -1.21 -10.69 4.18
C VAL A 153 -2.34 -11.70 4.44
N PRO A 154 -2.03 -13.01 4.56
CA PRO A 154 -3.01 -14.00 4.98
C PRO A 154 -3.66 -13.66 6.33
N TYR A 155 -4.97 -13.81 6.45
CA TYR A 155 -5.70 -13.71 7.72
C TYR A 155 -6.55 -14.96 7.92
N CYS A 156 -6.23 -15.75 8.95
CA CYS A 156 -6.95 -16.96 9.37
C CYS A 156 -7.43 -17.83 8.18
N LEU A 157 -6.52 -18.16 7.25
CA LEU A 157 -6.88 -18.88 6.03
C LEU A 157 -7.47 -20.26 6.36
N ALA A 158 -8.70 -20.50 5.91
CA ALA A 158 -9.32 -21.81 6.05
C ALA A 158 -8.54 -22.85 5.24
N GLY A 159 -8.38 -24.07 5.76
CA GLY A 159 -7.63 -25.14 5.08
C GLY A 159 -8.18 -25.54 3.70
N ASN A 160 -9.45 -25.23 3.44
CA ASN A 160 -10.10 -25.43 2.13
C ASN A 160 -9.96 -24.23 1.18
N GLY A 161 -9.24 -23.17 1.57
CA GLY A 161 -9.04 -21.94 0.81
C GLY A 161 -10.29 -21.08 0.64
N LYS A 162 -11.38 -21.37 1.38
CA LYS A 162 -12.56 -20.49 1.42
C LYS A 162 -12.24 -19.22 2.18
N ARG A 163 -12.93 -18.14 1.80
CA ARG A 163 -12.82 -16.82 2.42
C ARG A 163 -14.22 -16.34 2.75
N TYR A 164 -14.38 -15.80 3.93
CA TYR A 164 -15.67 -15.37 4.47
C TYR A 164 -15.46 -14.31 5.54
N LEU A 165 -16.40 -13.38 5.65
CA LEU A 165 -16.49 -12.45 6.76
C LEU A 165 -17.37 -13.09 7.84
N GLY A 166 -16.92 -13.04 9.08
CA GLY A 166 -17.76 -13.37 10.23
C GLY A 166 -19.03 -12.51 10.24
N GLY A 167 -20.12 -13.08 10.75
CA GLY A 167 -21.34 -12.32 11.03
C GLY A 167 -21.14 -11.43 12.26
N ASP A 168 -21.83 -10.28 12.29
CA ASP A 168 -21.82 -9.33 13.42
C ASP A 168 -22.62 -9.87 14.64
N GLY A 169 -22.54 -11.17 14.91
CA GLY A 169 -23.31 -11.86 15.95
C GLY A 169 -22.69 -11.69 17.33
N ASP A 170 -23.53 -11.33 18.30
CA ASP A 170 -23.17 -11.09 19.70
C ASP A 170 -22.50 -12.33 20.34
N GLY A 171 -21.23 -12.18 20.76
CA GLY A 171 -20.54 -13.13 21.64
C GLY A 171 -19.69 -14.24 21.00
N GLY A 172 -19.58 -14.33 19.68
CA GLY A 172 -18.62 -15.21 19.01
C GLY A 172 -17.40 -14.44 18.52
N THR A 173 -16.19 -14.99 18.71
CA THR A 173 -15.03 -14.57 17.91
C THR A 173 -15.45 -14.55 16.44
N GLU A 174 -15.38 -13.40 15.78
CA GLU A 174 -15.74 -13.28 14.38
C GLU A 174 -14.82 -14.20 13.55
N ASP A 175 -15.28 -15.42 13.27
CA ASP A 175 -14.58 -16.32 12.36
C ASP A 175 -14.58 -15.64 11.00
N ALA A 176 -13.45 -15.04 10.65
CA ALA A 176 -13.21 -14.44 9.36
C ALA A 176 -11.96 -15.06 8.76
N SER A 177 -12.01 -15.28 7.45
CA SER A 177 -10.93 -15.89 6.69
C SER A 177 -10.73 -15.15 5.38
N GLY A 178 -9.50 -14.77 5.06
CA GLY A 178 -9.25 -13.92 3.90
C GLY A 178 -7.83 -13.44 3.78
N TRP A 179 -7.70 -12.32 3.06
CA TRP A 179 -6.46 -11.58 2.94
C TRP A 179 -6.66 -10.20 3.53
N SER A 180 -5.87 -9.86 4.54
CA SER A 180 -5.91 -8.57 5.20
C SER A 180 -5.11 -7.53 4.43
N LEU A 181 -5.72 -6.38 4.22
CA LEU A 181 -5.05 -5.14 3.79
C LEU A 181 -4.55 -4.32 5.01
N GLY A 182 -4.38 -4.96 6.17
CA GLY A 182 -3.79 -4.39 7.38
C GLY A 182 -2.48 -3.62 7.15
N PRO A 183 -1.57 -4.06 6.24
CA PRO A 183 -0.39 -3.26 5.90
C PRO A 183 -0.71 -1.81 5.49
N LEU A 184 -1.87 -1.54 4.88
CA LEU A 184 -2.27 -0.16 4.54
C LEU A 184 -2.49 0.73 5.77
N LEU A 185 -2.99 0.15 6.86
CA LEU A 185 -3.20 0.90 8.10
C LEU A 185 -1.85 1.24 8.75
N LEU A 186 -0.88 0.33 8.65
CA LEU A 186 0.48 0.53 9.13
C LEU A 186 1.27 1.51 8.25
N LEU A 187 1.00 1.52 6.94
CA LEU A 187 1.62 2.41 5.95
C LEU A 187 0.94 3.78 5.84
N GLU A 188 -0.07 4.10 6.66
CA GLU A 188 -0.91 5.29 6.49
C GLU A 188 -0.09 6.58 6.38
N THR A 189 0.85 6.79 7.29
CA THR A 189 1.76 7.94 7.30
C THR A 189 2.61 7.98 6.03
N TYR A 190 3.22 6.84 5.65
CA TYR A 190 4.06 6.74 4.46
C TYR A 190 3.28 7.02 3.17
N ILE A 191 2.10 6.43 3.01
CA ILE A 191 1.24 6.61 1.82
C ILE A 191 0.80 8.07 1.69
N SER A 192 0.51 8.73 2.81
CA SER A 192 0.15 10.15 2.83
C SER A 192 1.33 11.03 2.39
N GLN A 193 2.52 10.80 2.94
CA GLN A 193 3.74 11.51 2.54
C GLN A 193 4.11 11.24 1.08
N LEU A 194 3.95 10.01 0.61
CA LEU A 194 4.14 9.64 -0.79
C LEU A 194 3.19 10.43 -1.69
N ALA A 195 1.91 10.55 -1.32
CA ALA A 195 0.93 11.31 -2.09
C ALA A 195 1.30 12.80 -2.20
N GLU A 196 1.72 13.41 -1.10
CA GLU A 196 2.20 14.80 -1.10
C GLU A 196 3.44 15.00 -1.98
N ARG A 197 4.40 14.08 -1.89
CA ARG A 197 5.61 14.10 -2.72
C ARG A 197 5.27 13.99 -4.21
N GLU A 198 4.42 13.03 -4.58
CA GLU A 198 3.99 12.81 -5.97
C GLU A 198 3.21 14.02 -6.51
N ASP A 199 2.34 14.65 -5.70
CA ASP A 199 1.66 15.87 -6.10
C ASP A 199 2.64 17.03 -6.31
N GLY A 200 3.65 17.16 -5.44
CA GLY A 200 4.74 18.12 -5.57
C GLY A 200 5.51 17.93 -6.89
N LEU A 201 5.92 16.69 -7.19
CA LEU A 201 6.59 16.34 -8.45
C LEU A 201 5.70 16.67 -9.65
N ARG A 202 4.41 16.33 -9.59
CA ARG A 202 3.44 16.63 -10.66
C ARG A 202 3.31 18.13 -10.91
N ARG A 203 3.20 18.95 -9.86
CA ARG A 203 3.15 20.42 -9.98
C ARG A 203 4.43 20.96 -10.62
N GLN A 204 5.59 20.50 -10.14
CA GLN A 204 6.89 20.95 -10.62
C GLN A 204 7.17 20.58 -12.08
N HIS A 205 6.80 19.36 -12.49
CA HIS A 205 7.21 18.81 -13.79
C HIS A 205 6.11 18.87 -14.87
N VAL A 206 4.84 18.99 -14.49
CA VAL A 206 3.73 19.05 -15.45
C VAL A 206 3.03 20.40 -15.41
N GLU A 207 2.61 20.85 -14.22
CA GLU A 207 1.76 22.04 -14.11
C GLU A 207 2.54 23.33 -14.37
N PHE A 208 3.65 23.56 -13.66
CA PHE A 208 4.44 24.78 -13.81
C PHE A 208 4.99 24.93 -15.23
N PRO A 209 5.55 23.90 -15.89
CA PRO A 209 6.00 24.05 -17.28
C PRO A 209 4.86 24.41 -18.23
N ARG A 210 3.65 23.85 -18.04
CA ARG A 210 2.47 24.22 -18.84
C ARG A 210 2.04 25.66 -18.60
N ARG A 211 2.00 26.10 -17.33
CA ARG A 211 1.66 27.48 -16.96
C ARG A 211 2.68 28.48 -17.49
N ILE A 212 3.97 28.21 -17.31
CA ILE A 212 5.07 29.01 -17.86
C ILE A 212 4.96 29.08 -19.39
N LYS A 213 4.69 27.95 -20.08
CA LYS A 213 4.47 27.95 -21.54
C LYS A 213 3.34 28.88 -21.96
N ARG A 214 2.19 28.81 -21.28
CA ARG A 214 1.03 29.66 -21.59
C ARG A 214 1.36 31.14 -21.33
N ALA A 215 1.97 31.45 -20.20
CA ALA A 215 2.35 32.81 -19.82
C ALA A 215 3.38 33.42 -20.78
N THR A 216 4.46 32.70 -21.11
CA THR A 216 5.46 33.19 -22.07
C THR A 216 4.86 33.35 -23.46
N SER A 217 4.00 32.43 -23.90
CA SER A 217 3.32 32.55 -25.20
C SER A 217 2.40 33.78 -25.27
N ALA A 218 1.69 34.09 -24.18
CA ALA A 218 0.87 35.30 -24.08
C ALA A 218 1.74 36.55 -24.08
N ALA A 219 2.82 36.57 -23.30
CA ALA A 219 3.76 37.67 -23.25
C ALA A 219 4.41 37.95 -24.61
N TYR A 220 4.79 36.92 -25.37
CA TYR A 220 5.30 37.09 -26.75
C TYR A 220 4.29 37.78 -27.67
N ARG A 221 3.00 37.48 -27.56
CA ARG A 221 1.97 38.15 -28.38
C ARG A 221 1.86 39.63 -28.05
N ILE A 222 1.95 39.97 -26.76
CA ILE A 222 1.92 41.36 -26.29
C ILE A 222 3.16 42.08 -26.80
N VAL A 223 4.36 41.56 -26.54
CA VAL A 223 5.63 42.16 -26.97
C VAL A 223 5.67 42.38 -28.48
N ARG A 224 5.15 41.43 -29.26
CA ARG A 224 5.06 41.55 -30.72
C ARG A 224 4.19 42.74 -31.16
N ALA A 225 3.16 43.11 -30.41
CA ALA A 225 2.35 44.29 -30.73
C ALA A 225 3.12 45.61 -30.54
N PHE A 226 4.21 45.59 -29.77
CA PHE A 226 5.06 46.74 -29.44
C PHE A 226 6.48 46.59 -29.99
N GLU A 227 6.66 45.87 -31.11
CA GLU A 227 8.00 45.48 -31.62
C GLU A 227 8.89 46.67 -32.00
N GLN A 228 8.30 47.85 -32.24
CA GLN A 228 9.03 49.10 -32.52
C GLN A 228 9.49 49.85 -31.25
N GLU A 229 9.02 49.45 -30.08
CA GLU A 229 9.39 50.10 -28.82
C GLU A 229 10.81 49.69 -28.39
N SER A 230 11.57 50.63 -27.83
CA SER A 230 12.97 50.45 -27.45
C SER A 230 13.19 49.34 -26.40
N TRP A 231 12.18 49.06 -25.57
CA TRP A 231 12.22 48.02 -24.54
C TRP A 231 11.86 46.61 -25.05
N ALA A 232 11.19 46.50 -26.20
CA ALA A 232 10.63 45.23 -26.68
C ALA A 232 11.70 44.16 -27.01
N PRO A 233 12.85 44.49 -27.65
CA PRO A 233 13.91 43.51 -27.89
C PRO A 233 14.52 42.94 -26.61
N ALA A 234 14.75 43.79 -25.60
CA ALA A 234 15.30 43.37 -24.31
C ALA A 234 14.33 42.42 -23.57
N THR A 235 13.03 42.73 -23.60
CA THR A 235 12.00 41.87 -23.02
C THR A 235 11.86 40.53 -23.75
N ARG A 236 11.96 40.52 -25.10
CA ARG A 236 11.96 39.28 -25.91
C ARG A 236 13.09 38.34 -25.49
N LYS A 237 14.30 38.87 -25.34
CA LYS A 237 15.47 38.10 -24.89
C LYS A 237 15.27 37.48 -23.49
N LYS A 238 14.65 38.22 -22.56
CA LYS A 238 14.30 37.70 -21.23
C LYS A 238 13.26 36.58 -21.32
N LEU A 239 12.24 36.72 -22.17
CA LEU A 239 11.24 35.67 -22.39
C LEU A 239 11.85 34.41 -23.00
N GLU A 240 12.81 34.56 -23.92
CA GLU A 240 13.56 33.44 -24.50
C GLU A 240 14.35 32.67 -23.44
N ALA A 241 15.07 33.39 -22.56
CA ALA A 241 15.79 32.78 -21.45
C ALA A 241 14.86 31.97 -20.51
N ILE A 242 13.67 32.49 -20.21
CA ILE A 242 12.66 31.78 -19.40
C ILE A 242 12.14 30.54 -20.14
N ALA A 243 11.89 30.64 -21.45
CA ALA A 243 11.43 29.53 -22.27
C ALA A 243 12.48 28.41 -22.38
N ASP A 244 13.77 28.77 -22.47
CA ASP A 244 14.88 27.83 -22.55
C ASP A 244 15.17 27.18 -21.20
N ALA A 245 15.16 27.94 -20.10
CA ALA A 245 15.24 27.40 -18.75
C ALA A 245 14.14 26.34 -18.54
N ARG A 246 12.89 26.64 -18.90
CA ARG A 246 11.78 25.68 -18.83
C ARG A 246 12.07 24.39 -19.64
N ARG A 247 12.66 24.50 -20.83
CA ARG A 247 13.01 23.32 -21.66
C ARG A 247 14.07 22.46 -21.00
N LEU A 248 15.06 23.06 -20.34
CA LEU A 248 16.10 22.35 -19.59
C LEU A 248 15.51 21.60 -18.39
N TYR A 249 14.65 22.26 -17.60
CA TYR A 249 13.96 21.63 -16.47
C TYR A 249 12.98 20.53 -16.90
N GLY A 250 12.36 20.66 -18.07
CA GLY A 250 11.45 19.63 -18.62
C GLY A 250 12.14 18.39 -19.19
N ARG A 251 13.45 18.42 -19.47
CA ARG A 251 14.18 17.30 -20.10
C ARG A 251 14.86 16.34 -19.11
N ARG A 252 15.06 16.74 -17.85
CA ARG A 252 15.87 15.98 -16.87
C ARG A 252 15.24 14.69 -16.30
N ILE A 253 14.12 14.18 -16.84
CA ILE A 253 13.48 12.92 -16.40
C ILE A 253 13.35 11.88 -17.53
N LEU A 254 14.17 11.97 -18.58
CA LEU A 254 14.35 10.82 -19.51
C LEU A 254 15.67 10.06 -19.27
N SER A 255 16.41 10.43 -18.22
CA SER A 255 17.71 9.85 -17.88
C SER A 255 17.85 9.76 -16.36
N ALA A 256 17.09 8.87 -15.75
CA ALA A 256 17.32 8.34 -14.41
C ALA A 256 16.67 6.95 -14.33
#